data_AF-A0A4U9HWQ3-F1
#
_entry.id   AF-A0A4U9HWQ3-F1
#
_cell.length_a   1.000
_cell.length_b   1.000
_cell.length_c   1.000
_cell.angle_alpha   90.00
_cell.angle_beta   90.00
_cell.angle_gamma   90.00
#
_symmetry.space_group_name_H-M   'P 1'
#
loop_
_entity.id
_entity.type
_entity.pdbx_description
1 polymer ?
#
loop_
_entity_poly.entity_id
_entity_poly.type
_entity_poly.pdbx_seq_one_letter_code
_entity_poly.pdbx_strand_id
1 'polypeptide(L)'
;MNYDFFLDLPEIDRNSLERIDIRTSQLITPLFEYSGACSGCGETPYIKLLTQLYGDRMLIANATGCSSIYGGKPAIPHLTPPMPNGRGPAWANSLFEDNAEFGLGFRLTVDQHRVRVMRLLEQFADRIPAELN
;
A
#
# COMPACT_ATOMS: atom_id res chain seq x y z
N MET A 1 -21.01 15.03 14.43
CA MET A 1 -20.65 14.43 15.73
C MET A 1 -21.23 13.03 15.73
N ASN A 2 -20.43 12.04 15.34
CA ASN A 2 -20.72 10.59 15.19
C ASN A 2 -19.51 9.85 14.56
N TYR A 3 -18.50 10.59 14.08
CA TYR A 3 -17.38 10.04 13.33
C TYR A 3 -16.56 9.02 14.14
N ASP A 4 -16.25 9.34 15.40
CA ASP A 4 -15.51 8.45 16.30
C ASP A 4 -16.22 7.09 16.47
N PHE A 5 -17.56 7.09 16.59
CA PHE A 5 -18.34 5.85 16.67
C PHE A 5 -18.18 4.96 15.43
N PHE A 6 -18.08 5.55 14.23
CA PHE A 6 -17.92 4.77 12.99
C PHE A 6 -16.50 4.23 12.83
N LEU A 7 -15.49 4.91 13.40
CA LEU A 7 -14.11 4.41 13.39
C LEU A 7 -13.91 3.17 14.28
N ASP A 8 -14.77 3.00 15.28
CA ASP A 8 -14.72 1.84 16.20
C ASP A 8 -15.44 0.60 15.64
N LEU A 9 -16.11 0.70 14.50
CA LEU A 9 -16.78 -0.45 13.87
C LEU A 9 -15.74 -1.41 13.25
N PRO A 10 -16.01 -2.73 13.24
CA PRO A 10 -15.10 -3.69 12.65
C PRO A 10 -15.01 -3.50 11.13
N GLU A 11 -13.79 -3.57 10.61
CA GLU A 11 -13.52 -3.55 9.17
C GLU A 11 -14.05 -4.81 8.48
N ILE A 12 -14.53 -4.65 7.24
CA ILE A 12 -15.00 -5.77 6.42
C ILE A 12 -13.79 -6.55 5.89
N ASP A 13 -13.79 -7.86 6.04
CA ASP A 13 -12.78 -8.71 5.40
C ASP A 13 -12.93 -8.62 3.88
N ARG A 14 -11.87 -8.16 3.20
CA ARG A 14 -11.80 -8.09 1.74
C ARG A 14 -12.10 -9.43 1.06
N ASN A 15 -11.76 -10.55 1.68
CA ASN A 15 -11.98 -11.89 1.10
C ASN A 15 -13.47 -12.29 1.13
N SER A 16 -14.30 -11.58 1.90
CA SER A 16 -15.75 -11.79 1.95
C SER A 16 -16.51 -11.11 0.80
N LEU A 17 -15.84 -10.24 0.04
CA LEU A 17 -16.45 -9.52 -1.08
C LEU A 17 -16.51 -10.43 -2.32
N GLU A 18 -17.71 -10.79 -2.76
CA GLU A 18 -17.92 -11.65 -3.94
C GLU A 18 -17.38 -11.03 -5.24
N ARG A 19 -17.40 -9.70 -5.34
CA ARG A 19 -16.96 -8.96 -6.52
C ARG A 19 -16.41 -7.59 -6.12
N ILE A 20 -15.38 -7.16 -6.84
CA ILE A 20 -14.88 -5.78 -6.81
C ILE A 20 -15.58 -4.97 -7.91
N ASP A 21 -16.35 -3.96 -7.51
CA ASP A 21 -16.95 -2.96 -8.37
C ASP A 21 -16.84 -1.56 -7.72
N ILE A 22 -17.45 -0.55 -8.35
CA ILE A 22 -17.43 0.84 -7.87
C ILE A 22 -17.98 0.95 -6.45
N ARG A 23 -19.01 0.18 -6.11
CA ARG A 23 -19.64 0.21 -4.79
C ARG A 23 -18.82 -0.55 -3.76
N THR A 24 -18.45 -1.79 -4.06
CA THR A 24 -17.78 -2.66 -3.10
C THR A 24 -16.34 -2.23 -2.84
N SER A 25 -15.67 -1.58 -3.79
CA SER A 25 -14.35 -0.97 -3.55
C SER A 25 -14.36 0.05 -2.41
N GLN A 26 -15.49 0.71 -2.14
CA GLN A 26 -15.62 1.69 -1.05
C GLN A 26 -15.86 1.06 0.32
N LEU A 27 -16.09 -0.25 0.37
CA LEU A 27 -16.16 -1.03 1.62
C LEU A 27 -14.78 -1.47 2.10
N ILE A 28 -13.75 -1.32 1.27
CA ILE A 28 -12.37 -1.64 1.62
C ILE A 28 -11.73 -0.39 2.22
N THR A 29 -11.05 -0.55 3.37
CA THR A 29 -10.36 0.54 4.06
C THR A 29 -9.39 1.27 3.12
N PRO A 30 -9.55 2.59 2.91
CA PRO A 30 -8.57 3.38 2.17
C PRO A 30 -7.29 3.54 3.01
N LEU A 31 -6.11 3.34 2.40
CA LEU A 31 -4.82 3.53 3.08
C LEU A 31 -4.15 4.87 2.68
N PHE A 32 -4.90 5.73 1.99
CA PHE A 32 -4.50 7.07 1.60
C PHE A 32 -5.64 8.05 1.90
N GLU A 33 -5.52 8.77 3.01
CA GLU A 33 -6.56 9.67 3.53
C GLU A 33 -5.93 10.97 4.06
N TYR A 34 -6.75 12.02 4.18
CA TYR A 34 -6.39 13.29 4.82
C TYR A 34 -5.12 13.96 4.27
N SER A 35 -4.84 13.77 2.97
CA SER A 35 -3.71 14.39 2.29
C SER A 35 -3.82 15.92 2.28
N GLY A 36 -2.69 16.62 2.22
CA GLY A 36 -2.62 18.09 2.10
C GLY A 36 -2.94 18.64 0.70
N ALA A 37 -3.69 17.91 -0.12
CA ALA A 37 -4.04 18.32 -1.47
C ALA A 37 -5.12 19.42 -1.47
N CYS A 38 -5.27 20.12 -2.60
CA CYS A 38 -6.34 21.10 -2.78
C CYS A 38 -7.73 20.46 -2.64
N SER A 39 -8.72 21.24 -2.23
CA SER A 39 -10.14 20.81 -2.21
C SER A 39 -10.58 20.37 -3.60
N GLY A 40 -11.09 19.14 -3.72
CA GLY A 40 -11.50 18.57 -5.00
C GLY A 40 -10.34 18.22 -5.94
N CYS A 41 -9.14 17.99 -5.41
CA CYS A 41 -7.98 17.55 -6.20
C CYS A 41 -8.32 16.29 -7.01
N GLY A 42 -8.09 16.36 -8.33
CA GLY A 42 -8.37 15.26 -9.25
C GLY A 42 -7.43 14.06 -9.14
N GLU A 43 -6.29 14.16 -8.45
CA GLU A 43 -5.30 13.08 -8.36
C GLU A 43 -5.59 12.09 -7.22
N THR A 44 -5.94 12.63 -6.04
CA THR A 44 -6.06 11.84 -4.81
C THR A 44 -7.10 10.70 -4.84
N PRO A 45 -8.24 10.79 -5.55
CA PRO A 45 -9.19 9.68 -5.64
C PRO A 45 -8.60 8.44 -6.33
N TYR A 46 -7.69 8.64 -7.29
CA TYR A 46 -7.02 7.53 -7.98
C TYR A 46 -6.04 6.80 -7.07
N ILE A 47 -5.23 7.54 -6.31
CA ILE A 47 -4.30 6.95 -5.33
C ILE A 47 -5.09 6.22 -4.24
N LYS A 48 -6.16 6.83 -3.72
CA LYS A 48 -7.05 6.18 -2.76
C LYS A 48 -7.54 4.82 -3.26
N LEU A 49 -8.11 4.77 -4.46
CA LEU A 49 -8.61 3.53 -5.05
C LEU A 49 -7.50 2.48 -5.23
N LEU A 50 -6.31 2.88 -5.69
CA LEU A 50 -5.17 1.96 -5.81
C LEU A 50 -4.79 1.34 -4.46
N THR A 51 -4.77 2.15 -3.40
CA THR A 51 -4.45 1.63 -2.06
C THR A 51 -5.53 0.71 -1.50
N GLN A 52 -6.81 0.92 -1.84
CA GLN A 52 -7.88 -0.01 -1.47
C GLN A 52 -7.71 -1.37 -2.14
N LEU A 53 -7.26 -1.41 -3.39
CA LEU A 53 -7.13 -2.66 -4.15
C LEU A 53 -5.85 -3.43 -3.85
N TYR A 54 -4.73 -2.73 -3.64
CA TYR A 54 -3.40 -3.35 -3.58
C TYR A 54 -2.51 -2.84 -2.44
N GLY A 55 -3.04 -1.98 -1.58
CA GLY A 55 -2.21 -1.25 -0.61
C GLY A 55 -1.49 -2.13 0.41
N ASP A 56 -1.98 -3.34 0.70
CA ASP A 56 -1.32 -4.28 1.62
C ASP A 56 0.06 -4.76 1.15
N ARG A 57 0.35 -4.65 -0.15
CA ARG A 57 1.59 -5.15 -0.79
C ARG A 57 2.17 -4.19 -1.83
N MET A 58 1.70 -2.94 -1.84
CA MET A 58 2.12 -1.93 -2.81
C MET A 58 3.44 -1.28 -2.39
N LEU A 59 4.34 -1.10 -3.36
CA LEU A 59 5.50 -0.21 -3.25
C LEU A 59 5.26 0.97 -4.19
N ILE A 60 5.37 2.19 -3.68
CA ILE A 60 5.16 3.43 -4.43
C ILE A 60 6.51 4.13 -4.59
N ALA A 61 7.03 4.14 -5.82
CA ALA A 61 8.05 5.08 -6.28
C ALA A 61 7.34 6.30 -6.86
N ASN A 62 7.42 7.43 -6.19
CA ASN A 62 6.70 8.64 -6.60
C ASN A 62 7.66 9.75 -7.03
N ALA A 63 7.40 10.30 -8.22
CA ALA A 63 8.17 11.41 -8.75
C ALA A 63 7.94 12.68 -7.92
N THR A 64 8.91 13.59 -7.93
CA THR A 64 8.71 14.91 -7.34
C THR A 64 7.63 15.69 -8.10
N GLY A 65 6.73 16.35 -7.39
CA GLY A 65 5.55 17.00 -7.96
C GLY A 65 4.41 17.10 -6.94
N CYS A 66 3.21 17.49 -7.37
CA CYS A 66 2.04 17.63 -6.48
C CYS A 66 1.85 16.38 -5.60
N SER A 67 1.94 15.18 -6.20
CA SER A 67 1.82 13.90 -5.50
C SER A 67 2.84 13.70 -4.39
N SER A 68 4.07 14.16 -4.55
CA SER A 68 5.09 14.09 -3.48
C SER A 68 4.83 15.10 -2.38
N ILE A 69 4.15 16.21 -2.67
CA ILE A 69 3.92 17.33 -1.74
C ILE A 69 2.70 17.09 -0.85
N TYR A 70 1.55 16.72 -1.44
CA TYR A 70 0.41 16.25 -0.64
C TYR A 70 0.60 14.83 -0.13
N GLY A 71 1.73 14.24 -0.51
CA GLY A 71 2.09 12.88 -0.20
C GLY A 71 3.12 12.78 0.89
N GLY A 72 4.40 12.74 0.52
CA GLY A 72 5.54 12.46 1.39
C GLY A 72 5.92 13.53 2.42
N LYS A 73 4.97 14.33 2.94
CA LYS A 73 5.26 15.25 4.05
C LYS A 73 5.12 14.53 5.40
N PRO A 74 6.02 14.76 6.38
CA PRO A 74 5.95 14.17 7.72
C PRO A 74 4.66 14.44 8.51
N ALA A 75 3.86 15.44 8.09
CA ALA A 75 2.56 15.76 8.68
C ALA A 75 1.42 14.89 8.14
N ILE A 76 1.69 14.06 7.14
CA ILE A 76 0.73 13.14 6.55
C ILE A 76 1.11 11.78 7.12
N PRO A 77 0.37 11.26 8.11
CA PRO A 77 0.52 9.88 8.47
C PRO A 77 0.19 9.10 7.20
N HIS A 78 1.21 8.65 6.49
CA HIS A 78 1.02 7.47 5.68
C HIS A 78 0.49 6.45 6.67
N LEU A 79 -0.72 5.96 6.39
CA LEU A 79 -1.44 4.96 7.17
C LEU A 79 -2.22 5.57 8.35
N THR A 80 -3.47 5.99 8.09
CA THR A 80 -4.59 5.76 9.03
C THR A 80 -4.59 4.28 9.44
N PRO A 81 -5.06 3.94 10.67
CA PRO A 81 -4.47 2.94 11.55
C PRO A 81 -4.02 1.70 10.77
N PRO A 82 -2.82 1.15 11.08
CA PRO A 82 -2.31 -0.01 10.37
C PRO A 82 -3.45 -1.00 10.17
N MET A 83 -3.60 -1.54 8.95
CA MET A 83 -4.45 -2.72 8.75
C MET A 83 -4.22 -3.66 9.94
N PRO A 84 -5.19 -4.47 10.38
CA PRO A 84 -4.99 -5.34 11.56
C PRO A 84 -3.68 -6.17 11.56
N ASN A 85 -3.07 -6.36 10.39
CA ASN A 85 -1.77 -7.00 10.16
C ASN A 85 -0.53 -6.06 10.08
N GLY A 86 -0.64 -4.76 10.35
CA GLY A 86 0.46 -3.79 10.29
C GLY A 86 0.85 -3.31 8.88
N ARG A 87 0.14 -3.72 7.82
CA ARG A 87 0.59 -3.52 6.43
C ARG A 87 -0.03 -2.28 5.79
N GLY A 88 0.70 -1.75 4.81
CA GLY A 88 0.21 -0.74 3.88
C GLY A 88 1.29 -0.33 2.87
N PRO A 89 1.02 0.67 2.02
CA PRO A 89 1.92 1.03 0.94
C PRO A 89 3.25 1.52 1.49
N ALA A 90 4.36 0.92 1.06
CA ALA A 90 5.67 1.49 1.32
C ALA A 90 5.92 2.60 0.29
N TRP A 91 6.19 3.82 0.75
CA TRP A 91 6.29 4.98 -0.12
C TRP A 91 7.67 5.63 -0.01
N ALA A 92 8.28 5.91 -1.15
CA ALA A 92 9.45 6.75 -1.25
C ALA A 92 9.37 7.69 -2.46
N ASN A 93 10.08 8.80 -2.33
CA ASN A 93 10.30 9.80 -3.35
C ASN A 93 11.81 9.93 -3.54
N SER A 94 12.28 9.77 -4.77
CA SER A 94 13.69 9.99 -5.13
C SER A 94 13.85 11.42 -5.64
N LEU A 95 14.00 11.62 -6.94
CA LEU A 95 14.07 12.92 -7.57
C LEU A 95 12.90 13.11 -8.55
N PHE A 96 12.94 14.20 -9.31
CA PHE A 96 11.92 14.47 -10.31
C PHE A 96 12.12 13.60 -11.55
N GLU A 97 13.38 13.47 -11.96
CA GLU A 97 13.83 12.95 -13.24
C GLU A 97 14.10 11.45 -13.26
N ASP A 98 14.18 10.78 -12.11
CA ASP A 98 14.64 9.40 -11.97
C ASP A 98 13.56 8.42 -11.49
N ASN A 99 12.29 8.83 -11.47
CA ASN A 99 11.24 8.05 -10.82
C ASN A 99 11.04 6.65 -11.43
N ALA A 100 11.20 6.53 -12.75
CA ALA A 100 11.02 5.26 -13.44
C ALA A 100 12.15 4.29 -13.09
N GLU A 101 13.39 4.77 -13.08
CA GLU A 101 14.60 4.04 -12.72
C GLU A 101 14.58 3.65 -11.24
N PHE A 102 14.10 4.55 -10.38
CA PHE A 102 13.92 4.29 -8.96
C PHE A 102 12.91 3.17 -8.71
N GLY A 103 11.75 3.22 -9.39
CA GLY A 103 10.75 2.15 -9.36
C GLY A 103 11.26 0.83 -9.94
N LEU A 104 12.06 0.88 -11.00
CA LEU A 104 12.73 -0.31 -11.55
C LEU A 104 13.68 -0.94 -10.52
N GLY A 105 14.41 -0.12 -9.76
CA GLY A 105 15.27 -0.57 -8.65
C GLY A 105 14.49 -1.36 -7.59
N PHE A 106 13.28 -0.91 -7.24
CA PHE A 106 12.39 -1.67 -6.34
C PHE A 106 12.02 -3.03 -6.93
N ARG A 107 11.65 -3.07 -8.21
CA ARG A 107 11.29 -4.33 -8.88
C ARG A 107 12.44 -5.32 -8.90
N LEU A 108 13.65 -4.89 -9.29
CA LEU A 108 14.84 -5.72 -9.30
C LEU A 108 15.18 -6.25 -7.90
N THR A 109 15.01 -5.42 -6.87
CA THR A 109 15.25 -5.81 -5.47
C THR A 109 14.25 -6.87 -5.01
N VAL A 110 12.96 -6.71 -5.31
CA VAL A 110 11.92 -7.72 -4.99
C VAL A 110 12.22 -9.05 -5.67
N ASP A 111 12.61 -9.03 -6.95
CA ASP A 111 12.96 -10.24 -7.69
C ASP A 111 14.19 -10.93 -7.09
N GLN A 112 15.23 -10.18 -6.72
CA GLN A 112 16.41 -10.73 -6.07
C GLN A 112 16.11 -11.29 -4.67
N HIS A 113 15.24 -10.64 -3.90
CA HIS A 113 14.77 -11.18 -2.63
C HIS A 113 14.03 -12.50 -2.83
N ARG A 114 13.18 -12.62 -3.85
CA ARG A 114 12.49 -13.88 -4.17
C ARG A 114 13.49 -14.99 -4.49
N VAL A 115 14.48 -14.74 -5.34
CA VAL A 115 15.54 -15.72 -5.67
C VAL A 115 16.27 -16.16 -4.41
N ARG A 116 16.64 -15.22 -3.54
CA ARG A 116 17.30 -15.53 -2.26
C ARG A 116 16.42 -16.38 -1.35
N VAL A 117 15.13 -16.05 -1.22
CA VAL A 117 14.18 -16.81 -0.39
C VAL A 117 14.03 -18.23 -0.92
N MET A 118 13.82 -18.42 -2.23
CA MET A 118 13.68 -19.75 -2.81
C MET A 118 14.92 -20.63 -2.57
N ARG A 119 16.12 -20.07 -2.78
CA ARG A 119 17.37 -20.77 -2.47
C ARG A 119 17.48 -21.19 -1.00
N LEU A 120 17.03 -20.33 -0.08
CA LEU A 120 17.05 -20.65 1.35
C LEU A 120 16.01 -21.71 1.69
N LEU A 121 14.81 -21.66 1.10
CA LEU A 121 13.79 -22.70 1.28
C LEU A 121 14.30 -24.07 0.82
N GLU A 122 14.92 -24.14 -0.37
CA GLU A 122 15.55 -25.38 -0.87
C GLU A 122 16.67 -25.88 0.07
N GLN A 123 17.53 -24.97 0.54
CA GLN A 123 18.65 -25.33 1.42
C GLN A 123 18.21 -25.86 2.78
N PHE A 124 17.05 -25.40 3.28
CA PHE A 124 16.55 -25.73 4.61
C PHE A 124 15.26 -26.57 4.56
N ALA A 125 14.93 -27.19 3.41
CA ALA A 125 13.70 -27.96 3.21
C ALA A 125 13.49 -29.05 4.28
N ASP A 126 14.57 -29.72 4.69
CA ASP A 126 14.54 -30.76 5.73
C ASP A 126 14.37 -30.21 7.17
N ARG A 127 14.49 -28.90 7.35
CA ARG A 127 14.46 -28.22 8.66
C ARG A 127 13.25 -27.30 8.84
N ILE A 128 12.43 -27.13 7.81
CA ILE A 128 11.21 -26.33 7.88
C ILE A 128 9.98 -27.22 8.05
N PRO A 129 8.96 -26.77 8.80
CA PRO A 129 7.69 -27.48 8.91
C PRO A 129 7.09 -27.78 7.52
N ALA A 130 6.46 -28.94 7.37
CA ALA A 130 5.88 -29.37 6.09
C ALA A 130 4.82 -28.41 5.52
N GLU A 131 4.24 -27.54 6.35
CA GLU A 131 3.30 -26.48 5.96
C GLU A 131 3.97 -25.32 5.18
N LEU A 132 5.30 -25.22 5.23
CA LEU A 132 6.12 -24.17 4.59
C LEU A 132 7.01 -24.69 3.45
N ASN A 133 6.99 -26.01 3.19
CA ASN A 133 7.57 -26.65 2.00
C ASN A 133 6.60 -26.56 0.83
#